data_AF-A0A1V6B4Y3-F1
#
_entry.id   AF-A0A1V6B4Y3-F1
#
_cell.length_a   1.000
_cell.length_b   1.000
_cell.length_c   1.000
_cell.angle_alpha   90.00
_cell.angle_beta   90.00
_cell.angle_gamma   90.00
#
_symmetry.space_group_name_H-M   'P 1'
#
loop_
_entity.id
_entity.type
_entity.pdbx_description
1 polymer ?
#
loop_
_entity_poly.entity_id
_entity_poly.type
_entity_poly.pdbx_seq_one_letter_code
_entity_poly.pdbx_strand_id
1 'polypeptide(L)'
;MGIFLDFIKLSYQEKILALESLFWVTVVRVMIWVFPFSFVQKRVQKIANYLSPDELDKFPTVNMNRIRMMIVIISRYIPRATCLVQALAGHILFLRYGYNTIIKIGVLNEDGVFEAHAWLEKNGNVVLGESEKNYKTILGIRRDSS
;
A
#
# COMPACT_ATOMS: atom_id res chain seq x y z
N MET A 1 -9.91 6.19 -22.57
CA MET A 1 -9.76 7.51 -23.24
C MET A 1 -9.62 8.56 -22.14
N GLY A 2 -8.42 9.13 -21.93
CA GLY A 2 -8.19 10.20 -20.92
C GLY A 2 -6.88 10.11 -20.12
N ILE A 3 -6.68 9.06 -19.32
CA ILE A 3 -5.65 9.09 -18.24
C ILE A 3 -4.20 9.08 -18.75
N PHE A 4 -3.94 8.47 -19.92
CA PHE A 4 -2.59 8.40 -20.50
C PHE A 4 -2.11 9.70 -21.16
N LEU A 5 -3.03 10.60 -21.54
CA LEU A 5 -2.66 11.85 -22.22
C LEU A 5 -2.24 12.95 -21.24
N ASP A 6 -2.69 12.88 -19.99
CA ASP A 6 -2.10 13.65 -18.90
C ASP A 6 -0.74 13.10 -18.48
N PHE A 7 -0.40 11.86 -18.90
CA PHE A 7 0.86 11.24 -18.47
C PHE A 7 2.11 11.99 -18.96
N ILE A 8 1.95 12.72 -20.06
CA ILE A 8 2.99 13.53 -20.72
C ILE A 8 3.06 14.95 -20.12
N LYS A 9 2.03 15.38 -19.38
CA LYS A 9 1.99 16.63 -18.59
C LYS A 9 2.27 16.41 -17.10
N LEU A 10 2.69 15.22 -16.67
CA LEU A 10 2.97 14.94 -15.25
C LEU A 10 4.01 15.91 -14.70
N SER A 11 3.62 16.60 -13.62
CA SER A 11 4.53 17.32 -12.75
C SER A 11 5.66 16.38 -12.29
N TYR A 12 6.86 16.90 -12.07
CA TYR A 12 8.02 16.15 -11.57
C TYR A 12 7.68 15.24 -10.37
N GLN A 13 6.77 15.70 -9.51
CA GLN A 13 6.28 14.98 -8.33
C GLN A 13 5.51 13.71 -8.66
N GLU A 14 4.72 13.70 -9.74
CA GLU A 14 3.92 12.54 -10.11
C GLU A 14 4.79 11.45 -10.75
N LYS A 15 5.84 11.84 -11.47
CA LYS A 15 6.83 10.89 -12.01
C LYS A 15 7.60 10.23 -10.89
N ILE A 16 7.99 11.00 -9.86
CA ILE A 16 8.59 10.45 -8.65
C ILE A 16 7.62 9.48 -7.97
N LEU A 17 6.37 9.88 -7.74
CA LEU A 17 5.37 9.01 -7.12
C LEU A 17 5.17 7.71 -7.91
N ALA A 18 5.15 7.78 -9.25
CA ALA A 18 5.06 6.61 -10.12
C ALA A 18 6.27 5.68 -9.96
N LEU A 19 7.49 6.24 -9.96
CA LEU A 19 8.73 5.49 -9.74
C LEU A 19 8.78 4.87 -8.35
N GLU A 20 8.41 5.60 -7.31
CA GLU A 20 8.36 5.08 -5.94
C GLU A 20 7.31 3.97 -5.80
N SER A 21 6.14 4.14 -6.42
CA SER A 21 5.09 3.12 -6.47
C SER A 21 5.60 1.87 -7.18
N LEU A 22 6.22 2.03 -8.35
CA LEU A 22 6.83 0.92 -9.10
C LEU A 22 7.89 0.21 -8.28
N PHE A 23 8.79 0.98 -7.66
CA PHE A 23 9.86 0.45 -6.83
C PHE A 23 9.31 -0.36 -5.67
N TRP A 24 8.44 0.20 -4.83
CA TRP A 24 7.96 -0.48 -3.63
C TRP A 24 7.06 -1.67 -3.93
N VAL A 25 6.15 -1.57 -4.92
CA VAL A 25 5.31 -2.72 -5.31
C VAL A 25 6.19 -3.85 -5.84
N THR A 26 7.22 -3.55 -6.64
CA THR A 26 8.17 -4.56 -7.14
C THR A 26 9.01 -5.16 -6.03
N VAL A 27 9.57 -4.34 -5.14
CA VAL A 27 10.38 -4.81 -4.00
C VAL A 27 9.57 -5.72 -3.10
N VAL A 28 8.38 -5.30 -2.68
CA VAL A 28 7.50 -6.13 -1.84
C VAL A 28 7.13 -7.43 -2.57
N ARG A 29 6.82 -7.36 -3.87
CA ARG A 29 6.48 -8.54 -4.67
C ARG A 29 7.62 -9.55 -4.72
N VAL A 30 8.85 -9.08 -4.93
CA VAL A 30 10.06 -9.90 -4.93
C VAL A 30 10.33 -10.44 -3.53
N MET A 31 10.18 -9.63 -2.49
CA MET A 31 10.38 -10.04 -1.11
C MET A 31 9.43 -11.17 -0.70
N ILE A 32 8.15 -11.09 -1.05
CA ILE A 32 7.18 -12.17 -0.77
C ILE A 32 7.50 -13.44 -1.55
N TRP A 33 8.12 -13.31 -2.73
CA TRP A 33 8.53 -14.47 -3.51
C TRP A 33 9.77 -15.18 -2.94
N VAL A 34 10.73 -14.40 -2.43
CA VAL A 34 12.01 -14.90 -1.94
C VAL A 34 11.98 -15.28 -0.45
N PHE A 35 11.18 -14.56 0.35
CA PHE A 35 11.16 -14.69 1.81
C PHE A 35 9.79 -15.09 2.35
N PRO A 36 9.73 -15.76 3.51
CA PRO A 36 8.48 -16.04 4.19
C PRO A 36 7.79 -14.73 4.61
N PHE A 37 6.45 -14.74 4.60
CA PHE A 37 5.64 -13.57 4.92
C PHE A 37 6.01 -12.90 6.25
N SER A 38 6.32 -13.69 7.29
CA SER A 38 6.72 -13.18 8.61
C SER A 38 7.98 -12.32 8.56
N PHE A 39 8.92 -12.63 7.67
CA PHE A 39 10.12 -11.82 7.46
C PHE A 39 9.75 -10.50 6.76
N VAL A 40 8.93 -10.58 5.71
CA VAL A 40 8.47 -9.39 4.97
C VAL A 40 7.72 -8.44 5.91
N GLN A 41 6.78 -8.96 6.70
CA GLN A 41 6.04 -8.19 7.68
C GLN A 41 6.96 -7.45 8.67
N LYS A 42 7.94 -8.16 9.27
CA LYS A 42 8.90 -7.55 10.19
C LYS A 42 9.73 -6.45 9.53
N ARG A 43 10.12 -6.64 8.26
CA ARG A 43 10.87 -5.63 7.51
C ARG A 43 10.03 -4.41 7.18
N VAL A 44 8.78 -4.60 6.74
CA VAL A 44 7.84 -3.51 6.49
C VAL A 44 7.58 -2.72 7.76
N GLN A 45 7.36 -3.38 8.90
CA GLN A 45 7.16 -2.70 10.18
C GLN A 45 8.41 -1.93 10.63
N LYS A 46 9.60 -2.51 10.43
CA LYS A 46 10.86 -1.80 10.71
C LYS A 46 10.96 -0.52 9.88
N ILE A 47 10.73 -0.60 8.57
CA ILE A 47 10.72 0.57 7.67
C ILE A 47 9.67 1.60 8.12
N ALA A 48 8.46 1.12 8.45
CA ALA A 48 7.36 1.96 8.93
C ALA A 48 7.72 2.73 10.20
N ASN A 49 8.52 2.16 11.10
CA ASN A 49 8.99 2.81 12.32
C ASN A 49 10.11 3.84 12.06
N TYR A 50 10.95 3.63 11.04
CA TYR A 50 12.02 4.57 10.67
C TYR A 50 11.55 5.81 9.92
N LEU A 51 10.42 5.74 9.21
CA LEU A 51 9.84 6.88 8.49
C LEU A 51 9.21 7.86 9.48
N SER A 52 10.03 8.63 10.22
CA SER A 52 9.58 9.56 11.26
C SER A 52 8.64 10.66 10.73
N PRO A 53 7.67 11.12 11.52
CA PRO A 53 6.83 12.27 11.18
C PRO A 53 7.60 13.57 10.95
N ASP A 54 8.84 13.69 11.41
CA ASP A 54 9.65 14.91 11.24
C ASP A 54 10.21 15.10 9.81
N GLU A 55 10.20 14.06 8.96
CA GLU A 55 10.54 14.19 7.53
C GLU A 55 9.34 14.71 6.69
N LEU A 56 8.17 14.90 7.32
CA LEU A 56 6.90 15.21 6.63
C LEU A 56 6.80 16.64 6.08
N ASP A 57 7.66 17.56 6.52
CA ASP A 57 7.74 18.91 5.96
C ASP A 57 8.47 18.98 4.60
N LYS A 58 9.14 17.89 4.18
CA LYS A 58 9.96 17.88 2.96
C LYS A 58 9.20 17.55 1.68
N PHE A 59 8.01 16.94 1.78
CA PHE A 59 7.24 16.53 0.61
C PHE A 59 6.03 17.44 0.40
N PRO A 60 5.89 18.09 -0.77
CA PRO A 60 4.67 18.79 -1.14
C PRO A 60 3.49 17.82 -0.98
N THR A 61 2.39 18.27 -0.38
CA THR A 61 1.27 17.42 0.08
C THR A 61 0.64 16.63 -1.06
N VAL A 62 1.22 15.46 -1.39
CA VAL A 62 0.68 14.54 -2.38
C VAL A 62 -0.63 14.00 -1.83
N ASN A 63 -1.73 14.28 -2.51
CA ASN A 63 -3.05 13.81 -2.07
C ASN A 63 -3.07 12.27 -2.01
N MET A 64 -3.62 11.74 -0.92
CA MET A 64 -3.84 10.32 -0.69
C MET A 64 -4.44 9.56 -1.88
N ASN A 65 -5.41 10.18 -2.57
CA ASN A 65 -6.05 9.58 -3.76
C ASN A 65 -5.07 9.39 -4.91
N ARG A 66 -4.05 10.25 -5.05
CA ARG A 66 -3.00 10.08 -6.07
C ARG A 66 -2.09 8.92 -5.74
N ILE A 67 -1.71 8.77 -4.47
CA ILE A 67 -0.90 7.64 -4.00
C ILE A 67 -1.66 6.32 -4.27
N ARG A 68 -2.92 6.25 -3.84
CA ARG A 68 -3.81 5.11 -4.09
C ARG A 68 -3.91 4.79 -5.58
N MET A 69 -4.23 5.79 -6.40
CA MET A 69 -4.37 5.61 -7.85
C MET A 69 -3.08 5.10 -8.48
N MET A 70 -1.93 5.65 -8.09
CA MET A 70 -0.64 5.24 -8.64
C MET A 70 -0.29 3.80 -8.28
N ILE A 71 -0.51 3.39 -7.04
CA ILE A 71 -0.30 1.99 -6.62
C ILE A 71 -1.20 1.05 -7.42
N VAL A 72 -2.49 1.38 -7.58
CA VAL A 72 -3.44 0.56 -8.34
C VAL A 72 -3.04 0.46 -9.81
N ILE A 73 -2.62 1.56 -10.44
CA ILE A 73 -2.16 1.57 -11.83
C ILE A 73 -0.92 0.71 -11.99
N ILE A 74 0.12 0.97 -11.19
CA ILE A 74 1.39 0.24 -11.24
C ILE A 74 1.20 -1.26 -10.99
N SER A 75 0.32 -1.63 -10.08
CA SER A 75 0.05 -3.03 -9.75
C SER A 75 -0.51 -3.83 -10.92
N ARG A 76 -1.14 -3.18 -11.91
CA ARG A 76 -1.61 -3.85 -13.14
C ARG A 76 -0.47 -4.29 -14.06
N TYR A 77 0.70 -3.65 -13.95
CA TYR A 77 1.88 -3.97 -14.74
C TYR A 77 2.78 -5.00 -14.04
N ILE A 78 2.58 -5.25 -12.74
CA ILE A 78 3.40 -6.17 -11.96
C ILE A 78 2.66 -7.51 -11.79
N PRO A 79 3.23 -8.62 -12.30
CA PRO A 79 2.60 -9.92 -12.19
C PRO A 79 2.33 -10.34 -10.74
N ARG A 80 1.08 -10.69 -10.45
CA ARG A 80 0.63 -11.13 -9.12
C ARG A 80 0.87 -10.08 -8.03
N ALA A 81 0.74 -8.79 -8.34
CA ALA A 81 0.63 -7.73 -7.33
C ALA A 81 -0.73 -7.81 -6.62
N THR A 82 -0.90 -8.85 -5.79
CA THR A 82 -2.13 -9.14 -5.04
C THR A 82 -2.48 -8.01 -4.06
N CYS A 83 -3.69 -8.04 -3.50
CA CYS A 83 -4.13 -7.11 -2.46
C CYS A 83 -3.12 -7.00 -1.30
N LEU A 84 -2.47 -8.11 -0.92
CA LEU A 84 -1.43 -8.10 0.11
C LEU A 84 -0.18 -7.31 -0.30
N VAL A 85 0.31 -7.52 -1.54
CA VAL A 85 1.45 -6.76 -2.08
C VAL A 85 1.11 -5.26 -2.11
N GLN A 86 -0.08 -4.93 -2.59
CA GLN A 86 -0.58 -3.56 -2.66
C GLN A 86 -0.69 -2.91 -1.28
N ALA A 87 -1.25 -3.62 -0.29
CA ALA A 87 -1.41 -3.10 1.07
C ALA A 87 -0.06 -2.87 1.76
N LEU A 88 0.92 -3.78 1.59
CA LEU A 88 2.26 -3.63 2.15
C LEU A 88 3.04 -2.47 1.50
N ALA A 89 3.05 -2.40 0.17
CA ALA A 89 3.70 -1.31 -0.55
C ALA A 89 3.00 0.04 -0.27
N GLY A 90 1.67 0.02 -0.22
CA GLY A 90 0.85 1.17 0.13
C GLY A 90 1.12 1.67 1.53
N HIS A 91 1.22 0.80 2.53
CA HIS A 91 1.56 1.20 3.89
C HIS A 91 2.87 2.00 3.96
N ILE A 92 3.92 1.53 3.27
CA ILE A 92 5.22 2.23 3.21
C ILE A 92 5.08 3.59 2.53
N LEU A 93 4.43 3.64 1.37
CA LEU A 93 4.25 4.88 0.61
C LEU A 93 3.39 5.90 1.35
N PHE A 94 2.25 5.48 1.90
CA PHE A 94 1.38 6.36 2.66
C PHE A 94 2.12 6.93 3.88
N LEU A 95 2.90 6.13 4.61
CA LEU A 95 3.73 6.61 5.70
C LEU A 95 4.79 7.60 5.24
N ARG A 96 5.48 7.32 4.12
CA ARG A 96 6.47 8.24 3.52
C ARG A 96 5.86 9.61 3.19
N TYR A 97 4.59 9.65 2.78
CA TYR A 97 3.86 10.89 2.48
C TYR A 97 3.02 11.42 3.67
N GLY A 98 3.24 10.96 4.89
CA GLY A 98 2.62 11.52 6.11
C GLY A 98 1.24 10.99 6.46
N TYR A 99 0.80 9.94 5.81
CA TYR A 99 -0.44 9.26 6.13
C TYR A 99 -0.16 8.04 7.00
N ASN A 100 -0.40 8.18 8.30
CA ASN A 100 -0.39 7.04 9.21
C ASN A 100 -1.52 6.07 8.83
N THR A 101 -1.14 4.86 8.42
CA THR A 101 -2.06 3.84 7.92
C THR A 101 -1.85 2.53 8.66
N ILE A 102 -2.84 1.64 8.59
CA ILE A 102 -2.81 0.31 9.20
C ILE A 102 -3.17 -0.71 8.12
N ILE A 103 -2.34 -1.73 7.96
CA ILE A 103 -2.67 -2.87 7.11
C ILE A 103 -3.64 -3.75 7.89
N LYS A 104 -4.74 -4.12 7.25
CA LYS A 104 -5.68 -5.12 7.74
C LYS A 104 -5.64 -6.32 6.82
N ILE A 105 -5.60 -7.50 7.42
CA ILE A 105 -5.78 -8.77 6.72
C ILE A 105 -6.99 -9.43 7.32
N GLY A 106 -7.97 -9.73 6.47
CA GLY A 106 -9.19 -10.40 6.85
C GLY A 106 -9.41 -11.64 6.02
N VAL A 107 -10.30 -12.50 6.53
CA VAL A 107 -10.74 -13.69 5.83
C VAL A 107 -12.26 -13.70 5.79
N LEU A 108 -12.80 -14.20 4.69
CA LEU A 108 -14.21 -14.52 4.52
C LEU A 108 -14.32 -16.03 4.48
N ASN A 109 -15.30 -16.56 5.21
CA ASN A 109 -15.66 -17.97 5.16
C ASN A 109 -17.18 -18.04 5.08
N GLU A 110 -17.69 -18.03 3.85
CA GLU A 110 -19.11 -18.13 3.52
C GLU A 110 -19.28 -19.27 2.52
N ASP A 111 -20.30 -20.11 2.72
CA ASP A 111 -20.66 -21.23 1.84
C ASP A 111 -19.50 -22.17 1.46
N GLY A 112 -18.54 -22.36 2.37
CA GLY A 112 -17.37 -23.22 2.17
C GLY A 112 -16.25 -22.58 1.34
N VAL A 113 -16.39 -21.31 0.95
CA VAL A 113 -15.37 -20.55 0.23
C VAL A 113 -14.53 -19.76 1.23
N PHE A 114 -13.23 -20.08 1.29
CA PHE A 114 -12.26 -19.32 2.07
C PHE A 114 -11.53 -18.31 1.20
N GLU A 115 -11.77 -17.02 1.44
CA GLU A 115 -11.07 -15.93 0.76
C GLU A 115 -10.28 -15.08 1.75
N ALA A 116 -9.01 -14.83 1.46
CA ALA A 116 -8.20 -13.86 2.21
C ALA A 116 -8.12 -12.54 1.45
N HIS A 117 -8.33 -11.44 2.17
CA HIS A 117 -8.24 -10.09 1.63
C HIS A 117 -7.33 -9.22 2.51
N ALA A 118 -6.67 -8.25 1.87
CA ALA A 118 -5.82 -7.32 2.56
C ALA A 118 -6.11 -5.90 2.07
N TRP A 119 -6.30 -4.98 3.01
CA TRP A 119 -6.59 -3.59 2.73
C TRP A 119 -5.81 -2.67 3.66
N LEU A 120 -5.77 -1.39 3.32
CA LEU A 120 -5.12 -0.35 4.10
C LEU A 120 -6.18 0.60 4.65
N GLU A 121 -6.07 0.93 5.93
CA GLU A 121 -6.98 1.87 6.61
C GLU A 121 -6.23 3.09 7.14
N LYS A 122 -6.91 4.23 7.15
CA LYS A 122 -6.54 5.42 7.92
C LYS A 122 -7.73 5.88 8.74
N ASN A 123 -7.58 6.01 10.05
CA ASN A 123 -8.62 6.48 10.96
C ASN A 123 -9.96 5.74 10.76
N GLY A 124 -9.91 4.41 10.55
CA GLY A 124 -11.09 3.57 10.33
C GLY A 124 -11.70 3.60 8.92
N ASN A 125 -11.14 4.40 7.99
CA ASN A 125 -11.60 4.45 6.60
C ASN A 125 -10.65 3.64 5.72
N VAL A 126 -11.21 2.83 4.81
CA VAL A 126 -10.42 2.08 3.82
C VAL A 126 -9.86 3.06 2.79
N VAL A 127 -8.54 3.05 2.61
CA VAL A 127 -7.82 3.94 1.68
C VAL A 127 -7.18 3.22 0.50
N LEU A 128 -7.02 1.90 0.58
CA LEU A 128 -6.53 1.06 -0.51
C LEU A 128 -7.01 -0.39 -0.32
N GLY A 129 -7.40 -1.05 -1.41
CA GLY A 129 -7.90 -2.42 -1.36
C GLY A 129 -9.36 -2.52 -0.91
N GLU A 130 -10.21 -1.61 -1.37
CA GLU A 130 -11.66 -1.65 -1.10
C GLU A 130 -12.28 -2.95 -1.65
N SER A 131 -13.25 -3.50 -0.91
CA SER A 131 -14.03 -4.67 -1.31
C SER A 131 -15.45 -4.55 -0.79
N GLU A 132 -16.42 -5.02 -1.58
CA GLU A 132 -17.86 -5.02 -1.23
C GLU A 132 -18.21 -6.10 -0.19
N LYS A 133 -17.29 -7.03 0.10
CA LYS A 133 -17.51 -8.14 1.02
C LYS A 133 -17.06 -7.81 2.45
N ASN A 134 -17.80 -8.31 3.44
CA ASN A 134 -17.52 -8.11 4.86
C ASN A 134 -16.49 -9.12 5.40
N TYR A 135 -15.20 -8.81 5.28
CA TYR A 135 -14.14 -9.69 5.81
C TYR A 135 -13.98 -9.56 7.33
N LYS A 136 -13.80 -10.70 8.02
CA LYS A 136 -13.41 -10.72 9.43
C LYS A 136 -11.91 -10.50 9.54
N THR A 137 -11.47 -9.43 10.19
CA THR A 137 -10.05 -9.13 10.37
C THR A 137 -9.39 -10.17 11.28
N ILE A 138 -8.25 -10.71 10.86
CA ILE A 138 -7.42 -11.65 11.64
C ILE A 138 -6.08 -11.04 12.05
N LEU A 139 -5.58 -10.03 11.32
CA LEU A 139 -4.32 -9.38 11.61
C LEU A 139 -4.37 -7.88 11.27
N GLY A 140 -3.83 -7.06 12.17
CA GLY A 140 -3.58 -5.64 11.93
C GLY A 140 -2.08 -5.34 12.07
N ILE A 141 -1.46 -4.78 11.04
CA ILE A 141 -0.06 -4.31 11.08
C ILE A 141 -0.11 -2.78 11.08
N ARG A 142 0.38 -2.17 12.17
CA ARG A 142 0.46 -0.72 12.32
C ARG A 142 1.90 -0.32 12.67
N ARG A 143 2.22 0.96 12.49
CA ARG A 143 3.38 1.56 13.13
C ARG A 143 3.18 1.53 14.65
N ASP A 144 4.24 1.22 15.40
CA ASP A 144 4.20 1.29 16.86
C ASP A 144 4.25 2.76 17.31
N SER A 145 3.32 3.16 18.16
CA SER A 145 3.34 4.46 18.82
C SER A 145 4.26 4.36 20.04
N SER A 146 5.54 4.68 19.86
CA SER A 146 6.49 4.90 20.95
C SER A 146 6.16 6.17 21.71
#